data_AF-A0A948LT96-F1
#
_entry.id   AF-A0A948LT96-F1
#
_cell.length_a   1.000
_cell.length_b   1.000
_cell.length_c   1.000
_cell.angle_alpha   90.00
_cell.angle_beta   90.00
_cell.angle_gamma   90.00
#
_symmetry.space_group_name_H-M   'P 1'
#
loop_
_entity.id
_entity.type
_entity.pdbx_description
1 polymer ?
#
loop_
_entity_poly.entity_id
_entity_poly.type
_entity_poly.pdbx_seq_one_letter_code
_entity_poly.pdbx_strand_id
1 'polypeptide(L)'
;MPSISSDTKFQALHEHYKDTFLNIKESIKLRDKLVALVLLVLVLVVLYTFWPADAITAFSQITAQKIGIAISVDGSFLGSIIWFALLATVVRYTQVVVYIERQYAYIHHLEEELHKNYDSEIVFTREGKSYLNKYPIFSDWICLLYTTIFPLVLIAVVLSKIINEWISSACIFSLPLLLNTTLAICVLVSVTLYMRFMHKQK
;
A
#
# COMPACT_ATOMS: atom_id res chain seq x y z
N MET A 1 -24.38 -32.09 23.69
CA MET A 1 -23.50 -31.91 22.52
C MET A 1 -22.32 -32.85 22.68
N PRO A 2 -21.98 -33.70 21.69
CA PRO A 2 -20.80 -34.56 21.80
C PRO A 2 -19.54 -33.69 21.93
N SER A 3 -18.70 -34.01 22.92
CA SER A 3 -17.42 -33.34 23.12
C SER A 3 -16.49 -33.64 21.95
N ILE A 4 -16.09 -32.61 21.20
CA ILE A 4 -15.09 -32.74 20.14
C ILE A 4 -13.77 -33.22 20.77
N SER A 5 -13.15 -34.25 20.19
CA SER A 5 -11.87 -34.80 20.67
C SER A 5 -10.75 -33.76 20.56
N SER A 6 -9.72 -33.89 21.42
CA SER A 6 -8.52 -33.04 21.40
C SER A 6 -7.86 -33.03 20.02
N ASP A 7 -7.75 -34.21 19.40
CA ASP A 7 -7.05 -34.41 18.14
C ASP A 7 -7.76 -33.69 16.98
N THR A 8 -9.09 -33.73 16.96
CA THR A 8 -9.87 -33.00 15.95
C THR A 8 -9.76 -31.48 16.10
N LYS A 9 -9.73 -30.97 17.34
CA LYS A 9 -9.50 -29.53 17.59
C LYS A 9 -8.10 -29.11 17.16
N PHE A 10 -7.10 -29.94 17.46
CA PHE A 10 -5.72 -29.71 17.05
C PHE A 10 -5.57 -29.68 15.54
N GLN A 11 -6.13 -30.67 14.83
CA GLN A 11 -6.09 -30.73 13.37
C GLN A 11 -6.75 -29.50 12.73
N ALA A 12 -7.95 -29.11 13.22
CA ALA A 12 -8.65 -27.93 12.71
C ALA A 12 -7.83 -26.64 12.92
N LEU A 13 -7.18 -26.49 14.08
CA LEU A 13 -6.32 -25.34 14.37
C LEU A 13 -5.08 -25.31 13.47
N HIS A 14 -4.46 -26.46 13.24
CA HIS A 14 -3.31 -26.59 12.36
C HIS A 14 -3.65 -26.30 10.88
N GLU A 15 -4.78 -26.81 10.39
CA GLU A 15 -5.29 -26.51 9.04
C GLU A 15 -5.56 -25.00 8.90
N HIS A 16 -6.21 -24.39 9.88
CA HIS A 16 -6.47 -22.95 9.89
C HIS A 16 -5.19 -22.10 9.91
N TYR A 17 -4.17 -22.50 10.68
CA TYR A 17 -2.86 -21.85 10.67
C TYR A 17 -2.20 -21.93 9.27
N LYS A 18 -2.24 -23.10 8.64
CA LYS A 18 -1.70 -23.31 7.29
C LYS A 18 -2.40 -22.42 6.27
N ASP A 19 -3.73 -22.34 6.30
CA ASP A 19 -4.51 -21.52 5.37
C ASP A 19 -4.27 -20.03 5.59
N THR A 20 -4.21 -19.60 6.85
CA THR A 20 -3.85 -18.22 7.23
C THR A 20 -2.46 -17.85 6.69
N PHE A 21 -1.49 -18.77 6.77
CA PHE A 21 -0.16 -18.56 6.21
C PHE A 21 -0.16 -18.46 4.67
N LEU A 22 -1.00 -19.23 3.98
CA LEU A 22 -1.12 -19.10 2.52
C LEU A 22 -1.70 -17.73 2.15
N ASN A 23 -2.72 -17.27 2.87
CA ASN A 23 -3.37 -15.98 2.65
C ASN A 23 -2.40 -14.79 2.85
N ILE A 24 -1.58 -14.82 3.90
CA ILE A 24 -0.58 -13.76 4.12
C ILE A 24 0.50 -13.77 3.03
N LYS A 25 0.95 -14.95 2.57
CA LYS A 25 1.93 -15.07 1.48
C LYS A 25 1.41 -14.46 0.18
N GLU A 26 0.13 -14.67 -0.15
CA GLU A 26 -0.49 -14.03 -1.32
C GLU A 26 -0.61 -12.52 -1.17
N SER A 27 -0.96 -12.05 0.04
CA SER A 27 -1.04 -10.62 0.35
C SER A 27 0.32 -9.92 0.23
N ILE A 28 1.40 -10.58 0.66
CA ILE A 28 2.77 -10.09 0.50
C ILE A 28 3.13 -9.95 -0.98
N LYS A 29 2.81 -10.95 -1.82
CA LYS A 29 3.03 -10.83 -3.28
C LYS A 29 2.24 -9.68 -3.89
N LEU A 30 1.01 -9.45 -3.43
CA LEU A 30 0.19 -8.33 -3.89
C LEU A 30 0.81 -7.00 -3.46
N ARG A 31 1.29 -6.88 -2.21
CA ARG A 31 2.00 -5.70 -1.72
C ARG A 31 3.20 -5.37 -2.61
N ASP A 32 4.04 -6.35 -2.95
CA ASP A 32 5.25 -6.11 -3.75
C ASP A 32 4.91 -5.59 -5.16
N LYS A 33 3.85 -6.12 -5.79
CA LYS A 33 3.32 -5.60 -7.05
C LYS A 33 2.78 -4.17 -6.91
N LEU A 34 2.08 -3.89 -5.81
CA LEU A 34 1.53 -2.57 -5.53
C LEU A 34 2.63 -1.54 -5.26
N VAL A 35 3.75 -1.92 -4.61
CA VAL A 35 4.91 -1.02 -4.43
C VAL A 35 5.44 -0.58 -5.79
N ALA A 36 5.68 -1.53 -6.70
CA ALA A 36 6.13 -1.21 -8.06
C ALA A 36 5.13 -0.30 -8.80
N LEU A 37 3.83 -0.57 -8.63
CA LEU A 37 2.78 0.25 -9.24
C LEU A 37 2.71 1.67 -8.65
N VAL A 38 2.83 1.83 -7.34
CA VAL A 38 2.86 3.15 -6.68
C VAL A 38 4.09 3.93 -7.14
N LEU A 39 5.26 3.28 -7.23
CA LEU A 39 6.47 3.93 -7.74
C LEU A 39 6.30 4.38 -9.19
N LEU A 40 5.71 3.55 -10.05
CA LEU A 40 5.40 3.93 -11.43
C LEU A 40 4.49 5.16 -11.48
N VAL A 41 3.41 5.16 -10.70
CA VAL A 41 2.48 6.31 -10.63
C VAL A 41 3.17 7.55 -10.06
N LEU A 42 4.08 7.40 -9.10
CA LEU A 42 4.85 8.52 -8.57
C LEU A 42 5.77 9.14 -9.62
N VAL A 43 6.42 8.32 -10.45
CA VAL A 43 7.20 8.81 -11.59
C VAL A 43 6.31 9.62 -12.55
N LEU A 44 5.10 9.12 -12.86
CA LEU A 44 4.14 9.84 -13.70
C LEU A 44 3.69 11.16 -13.07
N VAL A 45 3.45 11.16 -11.76
CA VAL A 45 3.11 12.36 -10.98
C VAL A 45 4.23 13.40 -11.07
N VAL A 46 5.48 13.01 -10.84
CA VAL A 46 6.64 13.89 -10.91
C VAL A 46 6.83 14.42 -12.34
N LEU A 47 6.78 13.53 -13.33
CA LEU A 47 6.90 13.91 -14.75
C LEU A 47 5.87 14.96 -15.14
N TYR A 48 4.58 14.73 -14.82
CA TYR A 48 3.51 15.67 -15.15
C TYR A 48 3.61 16.98 -14.35
N THR A 49 4.11 16.93 -13.12
CA THR A 49 4.21 18.13 -12.26
C THR A 49 5.32 19.07 -12.73
N PHE A 50 6.49 18.54 -13.09
CA PHE A 50 7.66 19.36 -13.45
C PHE A 50 7.85 19.54 -14.96
N TRP A 51 7.36 18.60 -15.78
CA TRP A 51 7.45 18.63 -17.25
C TRP A 51 6.08 18.35 -17.90
N PRO A 52 5.08 19.21 -17.68
CA PRO A 52 3.71 18.97 -18.13
C PRO A 52 3.59 18.86 -19.67
N ALA A 53 4.35 19.67 -20.42
CA ALA A 53 4.32 19.65 -21.89
C ALA A 53 4.81 18.32 -22.46
N ASP A 54 5.92 17.78 -21.93
CA ASP A 54 6.47 16.49 -22.32
C ASP A 54 5.53 15.35 -21.92
N ALA A 55 4.94 15.42 -20.72
CA ALA A 55 3.98 14.44 -20.23
C ALA A 55 2.73 14.36 -21.11
N ILE A 56 2.15 15.51 -21.48
CA ILE A 56 0.97 15.60 -22.37
C ILE A 56 1.32 15.07 -23.76
N THR A 57 2.47 15.47 -24.31
CA THR A 57 2.91 15.04 -25.64
C THR A 57 3.11 13.53 -25.70
N ALA A 58 3.79 12.95 -24.71
CA ALA A 58 4.00 11.51 -24.61
C ALA A 58 2.66 10.77 -24.50
N PHE A 59 1.74 11.27 -23.67
CA PHE A 59 0.41 10.66 -23.51
C PHE A 59 -0.38 10.69 -24.82
N SER A 60 -0.42 11.84 -25.51
CA SER A 60 -1.10 11.99 -26.80
C SER A 60 -0.50 11.10 -27.91
N GLN A 61 0.83 10.92 -27.93
CA GLN A 61 1.47 10.00 -28.89
C GLN A 61 1.11 8.54 -28.63
N ILE A 62 1.08 8.13 -27.37
CA ILE A 62 0.71 6.76 -26.98
C ILE A 62 -0.74 6.47 -27.36
N THR A 63 -1.67 7.38 -27.07
CA THR A 63 -3.09 7.20 -27.40
C THR A 63 -3.31 7.16 -28.91
N ALA A 64 -2.66 8.04 -29.67
CA ALA A 64 -2.72 8.03 -31.13
C ALA A 64 -2.19 6.70 -31.72
N GLN A 65 -1.06 6.20 -31.24
CA GLN A 65 -0.45 4.97 -31.76
C GLN A 65 -1.21 3.70 -31.35
N LYS A 66 -1.75 3.64 -30.13
CA LYS A 66 -2.34 2.41 -29.56
C LYS A 66 -3.86 2.31 -29.71
N ILE A 67 -4.55 3.45 -29.66
CA ILE A 67 -6.01 3.51 -29.63
C ILE A 67 -6.56 4.05 -30.96
N GLY A 68 -5.71 4.71 -31.78
CA GLY A 68 -6.12 5.27 -33.07
C GLY A 68 -7.03 6.50 -32.94
N ILE A 69 -7.15 7.06 -31.74
CA ILE A 69 -7.96 8.26 -31.48
C ILE A 69 -7.01 9.44 -31.25
N ALA A 70 -7.04 10.41 -32.16
CA ALA A 70 -6.33 11.67 -32.02
C ALA A 70 -7.12 12.62 -31.09
N ILE A 71 -7.16 12.30 -29.80
CA ILE A 71 -7.74 13.20 -28.79
C ILE A 71 -6.71 14.30 -28.50
N SER A 72 -7.10 15.55 -28.70
CA SER A 72 -6.41 16.69 -28.08
C SER A 72 -6.67 16.62 -26.57
N VAL A 73 -5.78 15.94 -25.84
CA VAL A 73 -5.94 15.71 -24.41
C VAL A 73 -5.69 17.04 -23.69
N ASP A 74 -6.73 17.55 -23.02
CA ASP A 74 -6.56 18.69 -22.12
C ASP A 74 -5.65 18.30 -20.94
N GLY A 75 -4.72 19.17 -20.58
CA GLY A 75 -3.81 18.94 -19.45
C GLY A 75 -4.59 18.70 -18.16
N SER A 76 -5.65 19.46 -17.91
CA SER A 76 -6.49 19.31 -16.71
C SER A 76 -7.10 17.91 -16.60
N PHE A 77 -7.48 17.32 -17.73
CA PHE A 77 -8.00 15.95 -17.78
C PHE A 77 -6.92 14.92 -17.45
N LEU A 78 -5.73 15.03 -18.06
CA LEU A 78 -4.60 14.14 -17.74
C LEU A 78 -4.18 14.27 -16.27
N GLY A 79 -4.15 15.49 -15.73
CA GLY A 79 -3.87 15.76 -14.33
C GLY A 79 -4.85 15.03 -13.40
N SER A 80 -6.14 15.03 -13.75
CA SER A 80 -7.19 14.34 -12.99
C SER A 80 -7.02 12.82 -13.02
N ILE A 81 -6.70 12.24 -14.18
CA ILE A 81 -6.41 10.80 -14.31
C ILE A 81 -5.24 10.40 -13.41
N ILE A 82 -4.17 11.20 -13.40
CA ILE A 82 -2.99 10.94 -12.58
C ILE A 82 -3.36 10.98 -11.08
N TRP A 83 -4.21 11.92 -10.64
CA TRP A 83 -4.70 11.95 -9.27
C TRP A 83 -5.52 10.72 -8.90
N PHE A 84 -6.41 10.26 -9.78
CA PHE A 84 -7.17 9.04 -9.55
C PHE A 84 -6.27 7.81 -9.47
N ALA A 85 -5.31 7.69 -10.38
CA ALA A 85 -4.33 6.60 -10.35
C ALA A 85 -3.52 6.62 -9.04
N LEU A 86 -3.10 7.80 -8.59
CA LEU A 86 -2.37 7.96 -7.33
C LEU A 86 -3.23 7.55 -6.13
N LEU A 87 -4.46 8.06 -6.04
CA LEU A 87 -5.36 7.70 -4.94
C LEU A 87 -5.65 6.20 -4.91
N ALA A 88 -6.04 5.62 -6.04
CA ALA A 88 -6.40 4.21 -6.12
C ALA A 88 -5.24 3.30 -5.70
N THR A 89 -4.03 3.60 -6.18
CA THR A 89 -2.84 2.78 -5.89
C THR A 89 -2.36 2.96 -4.45
N VAL A 90 -2.33 4.19 -3.91
CA VAL A 90 -1.92 4.46 -2.52
C VAL A 90 -2.92 3.86 -1.53
N VAL A 91 -4.22 4.03 -1.75
CA VAL A 91 -5.25 3.45 -0.88
C VAL A 91 -5.16 1.93 -0.91
N ARG A 92 -5.04 1.32 -2.10
CA ARG A 92 -4.95 -0.13 -2.20
C ARG A 92 -3.67 -0.66 -1.54
N TYR A 93 -2.54 0.01 -1.73
CA TYR A 93 -1.28 -0.34 -1.08
C TYR A 93 -1.40 -0.30 0.44
N THR A 94 -1.87 0.81 0.99
CA THR A 94 -2.01 0.98 2.46
C THR A 94 -2.97 -0.04 3.06
N GLN A 95 -4.09 -0.33 2.41
CA GLN A 95 -5.02 -1.39 2.83
C GLN A 95 -4.35 -2.77 2.92
N VAL A 96 -3.56 -3.15 1.91
CA VAL A 96 -2.89 -4.44 1.88
C VAL A 96 -1.82 -4.53 2.97
N VAL A 97 -1.04 -3.48 3.19
CA VAL A 97 -0.03 -3.47 4.26
C VAL A 97 -0.69 -3.60 5.63
N VAL A 98 -1.72 -2.78 5.91
CA VAL A 98 -2.48 -2.87 7.18
C VAL A 98 -3.07 -4.26 7.37
N TYR A 99 -3.58 -4.89 6.31
CA TYR A 99 -4.09 -6.25 6.38
C TYR A 99 -2.99 -7.25 6.76
N ILE A 100 -1.82 -7.20 6.12
CA ILE A 100 -0.68 -8.07 6.43
C ILE A 100 -0.27 -7.95 7.90
N GLU A 101 -0.11 -6.72 8.41
CA GLU A 101 0.27 -6.50 9.81
C GLU A 101 -0.75 -7.09 10.80
N ARG A 102 -2.04 -6.97 10.49
CA ARG A 102 -3.10 -7.61 11.30
C ARG A 102 -3.02 -9.14 11.24
N GLN A 103 -2.64 -9.72 10.09
CA GLN A 103 -2.48 -11.17 9.97
C GLN A 103 -1.29 -11.66 10.80
N TYR A 104 -0.17 -10.93 10.85
CA TYR A 104 0.98 -11.35 11.69
C TYR A 104 0.59 -11.48 13.17
N ALA A 105 -0.11 -10.49 13.72
CA ALA A 105 -0.60 -10.57 15.10
C ALA A 105 -1.52 -11.77 15.33
N TYR A 106 -2.39 -12.08 14.37
CA TYR A 106 -3.27 -13.24 14.44
C TYR A 106 -2.51 -14.57 14.33
N ILE A 107 -1.50 -14.65 13.46
CA ILE A 107 -0.64 -15.83 13.33
C ILE A 107 0.11 -16.09 14.63
N HIS A 108 0.62 -15.05 15.32
CA HIS A 108 1.26 -15.22 16.62
C HIS A 108 0.30 -15.83 17.65
N HIS A 109 -0.94 -15.36 17.70
CA HIS A 109 -1.97 -15.94 18.55
C HIS A 109 -2.26 -17.41 18.20
N LEU A 110 -2.30 -17.78 16.90
CA LEU A 110 -2.47 -19.17 16.49
C LEU A 110 -1.27 -20.05 16.89
N GLU A 111 -0.04 -19.54 16.77
CA GLU A 111 1.18 -20.25 17.21
C GLU A 111 1.14 -20.52 18.73
N GLU A 112 0.69 -19.54 19.52
CA GLU A 112 0.50 -19.71 20.97
C GLU A 112 -0.56 -20.75 21.34
N GLU A 113 -1.70 -20.75 20.65
CA GLU A 113 -2.74 -21.77 20.85
C GLU A 113 -2.28 -23.16 20.44
N LEU A 114 -1.51 -23.28 19.36
CA LEU A 114 -0.92 -24.55 18.91
C LEU A 114 0.10 -25.07 19.92
N HIS A 115 0.96 -24.21 20.48
CA HIS A 115 1.97 -24.59 21.48
C HIS A 115 1.38 -25.21 22.73
N LYS A 116 0.18 -24.81 23.16
CA LYS A 116 -0.48 -25.38 24.36
C LYS A 116 -0.72 -26.89 24.27
N ASN A 117 -0.64 -27.48 23.07
CA ASN A 117 -0.87 -28.90 22.82
C ASN A 117 0.42 -29.75 22.88
N TYR A 118 1.58 -29.18 23.23
CA TYR A 118 2.87 -29.87 23.29
C TYR A 118 3.57 -29.70 24.65
N ASP A 119 4.15 -30.79 25.17
CA ASP A 119 4.82 -30.84 26.49
C ASP A 119 6.25 -30.24 26.52
N SER A 120 6.88 -29.98 25.36
CA SER A 120 8.24 -29.41 25.30
C SER A 120 8.50 -28.59 24.02
N GLU A 121 9.53 -27.73 24.13
CA GLU A 121 10.10 -26.72 23.21
C GLU A 121 9.38 -26.39 21.87
N ILE A 122 8.96 -25.12 21.76
CA ILE A 122 9.00 -24.28 20.54
C ILE A 122 8.75 -25.05 19.22
N VAL A 123 7.56 -25.62 19.04
CA VAL A 123 7.22 -26.38 17.82
C VAL A 123 6.81 -25.45 16.67
N PHE A 124 5.88 -24.53 16.93
CA PHE A 124 5.36 -23.57 15.95
C PHE A 124 5.90 -22.16 16.21
N THR A 125 7.03 -21.77 15.62
CA THR A 125 7.59 -20.41 15.82
C THR A 125 8.06 -19.73 14.54
N ARG A 126 7.69 -20.26 13.38
CA ARG A 126 8.26 -19.83 12.09
C ARG A 126 8.05 -18.34 11.85
N GLU A 127 6.84 -17.83 12.08
CA GLU A 127 6.51 -16.41 11.84
C GLU A 127 6.52 -15.57 13.11
N GLY A 128 6.49 -16.21 14.29
CA GLY A 128 6.60 -15.55 15.60
C GLY A 128 8.02 -15.52 16.13
N LYS A 129 8.29 -16.33 17.16
CA LYS A 129 9.54 -16.26 17.94
C LYS A 129 10.80 -16.51 17.10
N SER A 130 10.77 -17.40 16.11
CA SER A 130 11.93 -17.70 15.26
C SER A 130 12.22 -16.57 14.26
N TYR A 131 11.19 -15.89 13.77
CA TYR A 131 11.36 -14.75 12.84
C TYR A 131 11.97 -13.54 13.54
N LEU A 132 11.59 -13.30 14.81
CA LEU A 132 12.11 -12.20 15.62
C LEU A 132 13.49 -12.52 16.24
N ASN A 133 13.87 -13.80 16.33
CA ASN A 133 15.16 -14.21 16.87
C ASN A 133 16.30 -13.81 15.91
N LYS A 134 17.23 -12.97 16.37
CA LYS A 134 18.33 -12.39 15.57
C LYS A 134 17.81 -11.60 14.36
N TYR A 135 16.77 -10.78 14.58
CA TYR A 135 16.25 -9.89 13.54
C TYR A 135 17.39 -9.05 12.92
N PRO A 136 17.60 -9.13 11.60
CA PRO A 136 18.76 -8.51 10.98
C PRO A 136 18.58 -7.00 10.94
N ILE A 137 19.66 -6.25 11.20
CA ILE A 137 19.69 -4.77 11.17
C ILE A 137 19.16 -4.21 9.83
N PHE A 138 19.38 -4.94 8.73
CA PHE A 138 18.83 -4.57 7.43
C PHE A 138 17.30 -4.51 7.44
N SER A 139 16.63 -5.42 8.14
CA SER A 139 15.18 -5.40 8.23
C SER A 139 14.66 -4.24 9.08
N ASP A 140 15.43 -3.75 10.06
CA ASP A 140 15.11 -2.51 10.78
C ASP A 140 15.19 -1.28 9.87
N TRP A 141 16.24 -1.22 9.04
CA TRP A 141 16.39 -0.18 8.02
C TRP A 141 15.24 -0.20 7.02
N ILE A 142 14.87 -1.38 6.53
CA ILE A 142 13.73 -1.58 5.63
C ILE A 142 12.42 -1.17 6.32
N CYS A 143 12.25 -1.49 7.60
CA CYS A 143 11.08 -1.08 8.37
C CYS A 143 10.97 0.45 8.42
N LEU A 144 12.06 1.15 8.77
CA LEU A 144 12.11 2.63 8.79
C LEU A 144 11.76 3.22 7.41
N LEU A 145 12.33 2.66 6.34
CA LEU A 145 12.08 3.09 4.97
C LEU A 145 10.58 3.03 4.63
N TYR A 146 9.94 1.90 4.87
CA TYR A 146 8.53 1.71 4.48
C TYR A 146 7.53 2.37 5.43
N THR A 147 7.80 2.43 6.73
CA THR A 147 6.85 3.01 7.70
C THR A 147 6.92 4.52 7.81
N THR A 148 8.07 5.12 7.48
CA THR A 148 8.33 6.52 7.78
C THR A 148 8.85 7.29 6.57
N ILE A 149 9.98 6.88 5.97
CA ILE A 149 10.59 7.65 4.87
C ILE A 149 9.68 7.69 3.63
N PHE A 150 9.18 6.54 3.19
CA PHE A 150 8.34 6.46 1.99
C PHE A 150 7.02 7.25 2.12
N PRO A 151 6.25 7.14 3.23
CA PRO A 151 5.10 8.01 3.47
C PRO A 151 5.42 9.51 3.46
N LEU A 152 6.57 9.92 4.04
CA LEU A 152 6.97 11.33 4.03
C LEU A 152 7.30 11.82 2.62
N VAL A 153 8.00 11.02 1.82
CA VAL A 153 8.25 11.33 0.40
C VAL A 153 6.94 11.45 -0.37
N LEU A 154 6.00 10.53 -0.14
CA LEU A 154 4.68 10.56 -0.77
C LEU A 154 3.90 11.83 -0.41
N ILE A 155 3.92 12.23 0.87
CA ILE A 155 3.32 13.50 1.32
C ILE A 155 3.98 14.69 0.61
N ALA A 156 5.32 14.73 0.56
CA ALA A 156 6.05 15.81 -0.09
C ALA A 156 5.70 15.94 -1.58
N VAL A 157 5.60 14.81 -2.30
CA VAL A 157 5.21 14.78 -3.72
C VAL A 157 3.78 15.25 -3.92
N VAL A 158 2.84 14.78 -3.10
CA VAL A 158 1.42 15.18 -3.15
C VAL A 158 1.27 16.69 -2.89
N LEU A 159 1.95 17.20 -1.86
CA LEU A 159 1.95 18.63 -1.54
C LEU A 159 2.57 19.46 -2.66
N SER A 160 3.71 19.03 -3.20
CA SER A 160 4.36 19.72 -4.32
C SER A 160 3.45 19.78 -5.55
N LYS A 161 2.76 18.68 -5.88
CA LYS A 161 1.83 18.64 -7.02
C LYS A 161 0.64 19.55 -6.82
N ILE A 162 -0.05 19.46 -5.67
CA ILE A 162 -1.24 20.29 -5.44
C ILE A 162 -0.88 21.77 -5.36
N ILE A 163 0.23 22.14 -4.71
CA ILE A 163 0.69 23.54 -4.67
C ILE A 163 0.96 24.06 -6.09
N ASN A 164 1.62 23.29 -6.96
CA ASN A 164 1.86 23.69 -8.35
C ASN A 164 0.56 23.89 -9.13
N GLU A 165 -0.44 23.03 -8.94
CA GLU A 165 -1.75 23.19 -9.57
C GLU A 165 -2.47 24.46 -9.11
N TRP A 166 -2.41 24.77 -7.80
CA TRP A 166 -3.00 25.99 -7.26
C TRP A 166 -2.31 27.27 -7.74
N ILE A 167 -0.97 27.27 -7.85
CA ILE A 167 -0.19 28.42 -8.35
C ILE A 167 -0.45 28.64 -9.85
N SER A 168 -0.55 27.55 -10.62
CA SER A 168 -0.69 27.62 -12.08
C SER A 168 -2.14 27.85 -12.53
N SER A 169 -3.11 27.76 -11.62
CA SER A 169 -4.53 27.89 -11.95
C SER A 169 -4.96 29.36 -12.04
N ALA A 170 -5.43 29.77 -13.22
CA ALA A 170 -6.01 31.11 -13.42
C ALA A 170 -7.37 31.30 -12.72
N CYS A 171 -8.12 30.21 -12.49
CA CYS A 171 -9.42 30.24 -11.83
C CYS A 171 -9.46 29.25 -10.66
N ILE A 172 -9.71 29.79 -9.46
CA ILE A 172 -9.77 29.06 -8.19
C ILE A 172 -10.96 28.09 -8.13
N PHE A 173 -12.04 28.37 -8.88
CA PHE A 173 -13.28 27.58 -8.86
C PHE A 173 -13.45 26.67 -10.08
N SER A 174 -12.34 26.25 -10.71
CA SER A 174 -12.42 25.28 -11.79
C SER A 174 -12.75 23.87 -11.26
N LEU A 175 -13.63 23.15 -11.95
CA LEU A 175 -14.04 21.80 -11.57
C LEU A 175 -12.84 20.83 -11.44
N PRO A 176 -11.83 20.82 -12.35
CA PRO A 176 -10.66 19.96 -12.21
C PRO A 176 -9.84 20.26 -10.94
N LEU A 177 -9.65 21.53 -10.60
CA LEU A 177 -8.88 21.91 -9.40
C LEU A 177 -9.58 21.47 -8.10
N LEU A 178 -10.90 21.63 -8.02
CA LEU A 178 -11.69 21.18 -6.86
C LEU A 178 -11.66 19.66 -6.70
N LEU A 179 -11.79 18.93 -7.81
CA LEU A 179 -11.69 17.47 -7.83
C LEU A 179 -10.30 17.02 -7.39
N ASN A 180 -9.25 17.57 -8.00
CA ASN A 180 -7.86 17.24 -7.69
C ASN A 180 -7.50 17.55 -6.23
N THR A 181 -7.97 18.68 -5.70
CA THR A 181 -7.80 19.04 -4.29
C THR A 181 -8.47 18.02 -3.36
N THR A 182 -9.69 17.59 -3.70
CA THR A 182 -10.40 16.55 -2.93
C THR A 182 -9.61 15.23 -2.96
N LEU A 183 -9.14 14.81 -4.12
CA LEU A 183 -8.32 13.60 -4.27
C LEU A 183 -7.01 13.71 -3.48
N ALA A 184 -6.34 14.85 -3.52
CA ALA A 184 -5.12 15.12 -2.75
C ALA A 184 -5.36 14.99 -1.24
N ILE A 185 -6.46 15.57 -0.72
CA ILE A 185 -6.85 15.43 0.68
C ILE A 185 -7.08 13.95 1.03
N CYS A 186 -7.80 13.20 0.20
CA CYS A 186 -8.02 11.77 0.42
C CYS A 186 -6.70 10.97 0.47
N VAL A 187 -5.74 11.28 -0.40
CA VAL A 187 -4.40 10.67 -0.36
C VAL A 187 -3.70 11.01 0.96
N LEU A 188 -3.64 12.29 1.33
CA LEU A 188 -2.96 12.75 2.55
C LEU A 188 -3.56 12.10 3.81
N VAL A 189 -4.90 12.03 3.89
CA VAL A 189 -5.60 11.36 4.99
C VAL A 189 -5.24 9.88 5.03
N SER A 190 -5.27 9.19 3.88
CA SER A 190 -4.95 7.76 3.79
C SER A 190 -3.52 7.46 4.27
N VAL A 191 -2.55 8.26 3.82
CA VAL A 191 -1.14 8.12 4.23
C VAL A 191 -0.95 8.44 5.72
N THR A 192 -1.61 9.46 6.23
CA THR A 192 -1.54 9.83 7.66
C THR A 192 -2.12 8.73 8.55
N LEU A 193 -3.28 8.17 8.18
CA LEU A 193 -3.88 7.05 8.90
C LEU A 193 -2.99 5.81 8.86
N TYR A 194 -2.38 5.52 7.71
CA TYR A 194 -1.40 4.44 7.56
C TYR A 194 -0.22 4.63 8.51
N MET A 195 0.43 5.80 8.50
CA MET A 195 1.55 6.09 9.41
C MET A 195 1.13 5.92 10.88
N ARG A 196 -0.03 6.45 11.26
CA ARG A 196 -0.54 6.33 12.63
C ARG A 196 -0.77 4.88 13.04
N PHE A 197 -1.25 4.03 12.12
CA PHE A 197 -1.43 2.62 12.37
C PHE A 197 -0.07 1.92 12.60
N MET A 198 0.90 2.11 11.70
CA MET A 198 2.21 1.47 11.80
C MET A 198 2.98 1.85 13.07
N HIS A 199 2.92 3.12 13.49
CA HIS A 199 3.62 3.59 14.69
C HIS A 199 2.90 3.27 16.01
N LYS A 200 1.64 2.85 15.97
CA LYS A 200 0.91 2.37 17.16
C LYS A 200 1.12 0.88 17.44
N GLN A 201 1.56 0.11 16.45
CA GLN A 201 1.80 -1.32 16.58
C GLN A 201 3.23 -1.68 17.00
N LYS A 202 4.17 -0.72 16.87
CA LYS A 202 5.50 -0.81 17.49
C LYS A 202 5.41 -0.41 18.95
#